data_AF-A0A915BVQ2-F1
#
_entry.id   AF-A0A915BVQ2-F1
#
_cell.length_a   1.000
_cell.length_b   1.000
_cell.length_c   1.000
_cell.angle_alpha   90.00
_cell.angle_beta   90.00
_cell.angle_gamma   90.00
#
_symmetry.space_group_name_H-M   'P 1'
#
loop_
_entity.id
_entity.type
_entity.pdbx_description
1 polymer ?
#
loop_
_entity_poly.entity_id
_entity_poly.type
_entity_poly.pdbx_seq_one_letter_code
_entity_poly.pdbx_strand_id
1 'polypeptide(L)'
;MNEVQLPRLQIAKFDGQHRKWPQFWATSLHVVDSQPLAEIEKLSYLLSFLEGKALEAVGGFTVAPENYEAVKTSLQKRFRRSEVLLKSLYAELHDVATPTNDFEECVASVERILQQLEQQGENIDNSQTELCIEKRLPRWALLEVEQGKEADASWSVRKLRDKLQAIVCI
;
A
#
# COMPACT_ATOMS: atom_id res chain seq x y z
N MET A 1 20.26 -7.71 33.10
CA MET A 1 19.60 -7.13 31.91
C MET A 1 18.74 -8.23 31.33
N ASN A 2 17.42 -8.09 31.34
CA ASN A 2 16.55 -9.08 30.73
C ASN A 2 16.49 -8.79 29.23
N GLU A 3 17.11 -9.64 28.42
CA GLU A 3 16.86 -9.67 26.99
C GLU A 3 15.42 -10.10 26.76
N VAL A 4 14.63 -9.20 26.18
CA VAL A 4 13.32 -9.53 25.65
C VAL A 4 13.56 -10.47 24.46
N GLN A 5 13.35 -11.78 24.64
CA GLN A 5 13.37 -12.72 23.53
C GLN A 5 12.07 -12.60 22.76
N LEU A 6 12.09 -11.78 21.71
CA LEU A 6 11.01 -11.71 20.74
C LEU A 6 10.90 -13.05 19.99
N PRO A 7 9.69 -13.57 19.76
CA PRO A 7 9.50 -14.77 18.94
C PRO A 7 10.12 -14.54 17.55
N ARG A 8 10.80 -15.56 17.03
CA ARG A 8 11.38 -15.51 15.68
C ARG A 8 10.25 -15.19 14.68
N LEU A 9 10.37 -14.07 13.97
CA LEU A 9 9.47 -13.68 12.89
C LEU A 9 9.47 -14.79 11.83
N GLN A 10 8.39 -15.58 11.78
CA GLN A 10 8.17 -16.51 10.68
C GLN A 10 7.55 -15.73 9.53
N ILE A 11 8.25 -15.66 8.40
CA ILE A 11 7.67 -15.10 7.18
C ILE A 11 6.58 -16.05 6.71
N ALA A 12 5.35 -15.54 6.60
CA ALA A 12 4.29 -16.28 5.93
C ALA A 12 4.66 -16.49 4.46
N LYS A 13 4.39 -17.69 3.93
CA LYS A 13 4.61 -17.94 2.52
C LYS A 13 3.78 -16.99 1.65
N PHE A 14 4.37 -16.57 0.54
CA PHE A 14 3.75 -15.70 -0.44
C PHE A 14 3.32 -16.50 -1.65
N ASP A 15 2.02 -16.54 -1.88
CA ASP A 15 1.34 -17.30 -2.92
C ASP A 15 1.11 -16.52 -4.23
N GLY A 16 1.49 -15.24 -4.25
CA GLY A 16 1.24 -14.33 -5.36
C GLY A 16 0.00 -13.45 -5.20
N GLN A 17 -0.70 -13.47 -4.06
CA GLN A 17 -1.82 -12.55 -3.82
C GLN A 17 -1.35 -11.11 -3.64
N HIS A 18 -1.73 -10.22 -4.56
CA HIS A 18 -1.36 -8.79 -4.52
C HIS A 18 -1.65 -8.08 -3.19
N ARG A 19 -2.73 -8.45 -2.49
CA ARG A 19 -3.06 -7.88 -1.17
C ARG A 19 -2.04 -8.25 -0.09
N LYS A 20 -1.39 -9.41 -0.19
CA LYS A 20 -0.35 -9.88 0.74
C LYS A 20 1.04 -9.31 0.39
N TRP A 21 1.21 -8.76 -0.82
CA TRP A 21 2.50 -8.30 -1.32
C TRP A 21 3.17 -7.25 -0.41
N PRO A 22 2.51 -6.17 0.06
CA PRO A 22 3.17 -5.17 0.88
C PRO A 22 3.77 -5.75 2.17
N GLN A 23 3.01 -6.61 2.85
CA GLN A 23 3.46 -7.28 4.07
C GLN A 23 4.61 -8.25 3.79
N PHE A 24 4.48 -9.08 2.73
CA PHE A 24 5.54 -10.00 2.34
C PHE A 24 6.83 -9.25 2.02
N TRP A 25 6.76 -8.22 1.19
CA TRP A 25 7.91 -7.45 0.75
C TRP A 25 8.65 -6.77 1.91
N ALA A 26 7.91 -6.10 2.81
CA ALA A 26 8.50 -5.50 4.01
C ALA A 26 9.18 -6.54 4.90
N THR A 27 8.55 -7.70 5.09
CA THR A 27 9.10 -8.78 5.92
C THR A 27 10.32 -9.43 5.27
N SER A 28 10.31 -9.65 3.96
CA SER A 28 11.45 -10.23 3.23
C SER A 28 12.67 -9.30 3.25
N LEU A 29 12.47 -7.98 3.16
CA LEU A 29 13.57 -7.01 3.31
C LEU A 29 14.22 -7.12 4.69
N HIS A 30 13.42 -7.26 5.75
CA HIS A 30 13.96 -7.38 7.09
C HIS A 30 14.67 -8.72 7.33
N VAL A 31 14.05 -9.84 6.95
CA VAL A 31 14.54 -11.18 7.34
C VAL A 31 15.62 -11.72 6.40
N VAL A 32 15.60 -11.33 5.12
CA VAL A 32 16.55 -11.82 4.11
C VAL A 32 17.54 -10.74 3.71
N ASP A 33 17.05 -9.56 3.36
CA ASP A 33 17.87 -8.51 2.74
C ASP A 33 18.82 -7.83 3.73
N SER A 34 18.37 -7.60 4.98
CA SER A 34 19.15 -6.94 6.03
C SER A 34 20.21 -7.82 6.71
N GLN A 35 20.21 -9.13 6.43
CA GLN A 35 21.14 -10.06 7.04
C GLN A 35 22.48 -10.10 6.28
N PRO A 36 23.61 -10.29 6.98
CA PRO A 36 24.94 -10.40 6.38
C PRO A 36 25.17 -11.79 5.74
N LEU A 37 24.25 -12.20 4.87
CA LEU A 37 24.28 -13.47 4.14
C LEU A 37 24.82 -13.25 2.72
N ALA A 38 25.42 -14.28 2.13
CA ALA A 38 25.79 -14.28 0.72
C ALA A 38 24.53 -14.22 -0.17
N GLU A 39 24.62 -13.64 -1.36
CA GLU A 39 23.45 -13.47 -2.25
C GLU A 39 22.79 -14.81 -2.62
N ILE A 40 23.56 -15.88 -2.78
CA ILE A 40 23.02 -17.23 -3.04
C ILE A 40 22.20 -17.77 -1.86
N GLU A 41 22.61 -17.47 -0.63
CA GLU A 41 21.87 -17.83 0.58
C GLU A 41 20.60 -16.99 0.67
N LYS A 42 20.70 -15.68 0.44
CA LYS A 42 19.54 -14.77 0.37
C LYS A 42 18.51 -15.24 -0.67
N LEU A 43 18.97 -15.62 -1.86
CA LEU A 43 18.11 -16.15 -2.91
C LEU A 43 17.44 -17.45 -2.46
N SER A 44 18.19 -18.39 -1.88
CA SER A 44 17.65 -19.67 -1.40
C SER A 44 16.58 -19.45 -0.32
N TYR A 45 16.83 -18.53 0.62
CA TYR A 45 15.84 -18.14 1.64
C TYR A 45 14.61 -17.50 1.01
N LEU A 46 14.79 -16.52 0.12
CA LEU A 46 13.69 -15.85 -0.56
C LEU A 46 12.77 -16.86 -1.27
N LEU A 47 13.35 -17.78 -2.04
CA LEU A 47 12.59 -18.83 -2.75
C LEU A 47 11.82 -19.75 -1.79
N SER A 48 12.37 -20.05 -0.60
CA SER A 48 11.69 -20.89 0.40
C SER A 48 10.40 -20.28 0.95
N PHE A 49 10.25 -18.95 0.84
CA PHE A 49 9.06 -18.21 1.22
C PHE A 49 8.07 -17.99 0.07
N LEU A 50 8.37 -18.47 -1.14
CA LEU A 50 7.46 -18.38 -2.28
C LEU A 50 6.69 -19.68 -2.49
N GLU A 51 5.44 -19.56 -2.90
CA GLU A 51 4.62 -20.66 -3.35
C GLU A 51 3.66 -20.22 -4.47
N GLY A 52 2.96 -21.18 -5.08
CA GLY A 52 1.97 -20.91 -6.12
C GLY A 52 2.49 -19.98 -7.22
N LYS A 53 1.71 -18.93 -7.52
CA LYS A 53 2.02 -18.00 -8.61
C LYS A 53 3.30 -17.21 -8.39
N ALA A 54 3.71 -16.99 -7.14
CA ALA A 54 4.92 -16.25 -6.85
C ALA A 54 6.17 -17.08 -7.19
N LEU A 55 6.16 -18.37 -6.85
CA LEU A 55 7.25 -19.28 -7.19
C LEU A 55 7.30 -19.53 -8.71
N GLU A 56 6.15 -19.72 -9.36
CA GLU A 56 6.05 -19.84 -10.82
C GLU A 56 6.66 -18.63 -11.55
N ALA A 57 6.42 -17.41 -11.04
CA ALA A 57 6.94 -16.18 -11.64
C ALA A 57 8.47 -16.10 -11.68
N VAL A 58 9.17 -16.89 -10.87
CA VAL A 58 10.63 -16.90 -10.77
C VAL A 58 11.24 -18.27 -11.09
N GLY A 59 10.44 -19.22 -11.54
CA GLY A 59 10.89 -20.60 -11.81
C GLY A 59 11.91 -20.74 -12.95
N GLY A 60 12.09 -19.70 -13.78
CA GLY A 60 13.10 -19.66 -14.84
C GLY A 60 14.50 -19.26 -14.38
N PHE A 61 14.67 -18.80 -13.13
CA PHE A 61 15.97 -18.40 -12.60
C PHE A 61 16.69 -19.59 -11.96
N THR A 62 18.00 -19.71 -12.20
CA THR A 62 18.85 -20.64 -11.47
C THR A 62 19.23 -20.07 -10.11
N VAL A 63 19.48 -20.94 -9.12
CA VAL A 63 19.95 -20.51 -7.80
C VAL A 63 21.43 -20.15 -7.90
N ALA A 64 21.71 -18.87 -8.17
CA ALA A 64 23.04 -18.31 -8.33
C ALA A 64 23.09 -16.88 -7.73
N PRO A 65 24.24 -16.43 -7.18
CA PRO A 65 24.38 -15.11 -6.55
C PRO A 65 23.85 -13.98 -7.45
N GLU A 66 24.24 -13.98 -8.72
CA GLU A 66 23.92 -12.96 -9.71
C GLU A 66 22.41 -12.81 -10.00
N ASN A 67 21.60 -13.81 -9.64
CA ASN A 67 20.16 -13.81 -9.90
C ASN A 67 19.33 -13.19 -8.77
N TYR A 68 19.92 -12.91 -7.59
CA TYR A 68 19.16 -12.43 -6.44
C TYR A 68 18.37 -11.14 -6.74
N GLU A 69 19.04 -10.12 -7.28
CA GLU A 69 18.39 -8.86 -7.64
C GLU A 69 17.43 -9.00 -8.84
N ALA A 70 17.71 -9.89 -9.78
CA ALA A 70 16.82 -10.17 -10.92
C ALA A 70 15.50 -10.83 -10.47
N VAL A 71 15.56 -11.75 -9.51
CA VAL A 71 14.40 -12.39 -8.88
C VAL A 71 13.57 -11.35 -8.11
N LYS A 72 14.20 -10.51 -7.29
CA LYS A 72 13.54 -9.39 -6.58
C LYS A 72 12.80 -8.46 -7.54
N THR A 73 13.49 -8.05 -8.61
CA THR A 73 12.91 -7.18 -9.65
C THR A 73 11.71 -7.83 -10.33
N SER A 74 11.79 -9.13 -10.63
CA SER A 74 10.69 -9.87 -11.26
C SER A 74 9.47 -9.97 -10.36
N LEU A 75 9.66 -10.26 -9.07
CA LEU A 75 8.59 -10.29 -8.07
C LEU A 75 7.92 -8.91 -7.92
N GLN A 76 8.72 -7.84 -7.80
CA GLN A 76 8.20 -6.48 -7.73
C GLN A 76 7.38 -6.13 -8.97
N LYS A 77 7.92 -6.37 -10.18
CA LYS A 77 7.19 -6.08 -11.43
C LYS A 77 5.87 -6.84 -11.51
N ARG A 78 5.84 -8.08 -11.04
CA ARG A 78 4.66 -8.94 -11.14
C ARG A 78 3.61 -8.65 -10.08
N PHE A 79 4.01 -8.30 -8.86
CA PHE A 79 3.11 -8.30 -7.70
C PHE A 79 2.94 -6.95 -7.00
N ARG A 80 3.85 -5.98 -7.21
CA ARG A 80 3.79 -4.65 -6.56
C ARG A 80 2.52 -3.87 -6.87
N ARG A 81 2.06 -3.94 -8.12
CA ARG A 81 0.93 -3.17 -8.63
C ARG A 81 -0.06 -4.12 -9.28
N SER A 82 -1.30 -4.10 -8.80
CA SER A 82 -2.40 -4.86 -9.39
C SER A 82 -3.42 -3.91 -9.99
N GLU A 83 -3.44 -3.82 -11.32
CA GLU A 83 -4.43 -3.00 -12.04
C GLU A 83 -5.88 -3.38 -11.70
N VAL A 84 -6.14 -4.66 -11.43
CA VAL A 84 -7.47 -5.13 -11.01
C VAL A 84 -7.82 -4.60 -9.61
N LEU A 85 -6.87 -4.64 -8.67
CA LEU A 85 -7.08 -4.10 -7.32
C LEU A 85 -7.23 -2.57 -7.34
N LEU A 86 -6.39 -1.87 -8.12
CA LEU A 86 -6.49 -0.42 -8.30
C LEU A 86 -7.87 -0.04 -8.83
N LYS A 87 -8.35 -0.71 -9.88
CA LYS A 87 -9.70 -0.49 -10.42
C LYS A 87 -10.78 -0.73 -9.38
N SER A 88 -10.68 -1.79 -8.57
CA SER A 88 -11.65 -2.03 -7.51
C SER A 88 -11.62 -0.97 -6.42
N LEU A 89 -10.44 -0.44 -6.06
CA LEU A 89 -10.28 0.62 -5.06
C LEU A 89 -10.84 1.95 -5.56
N TYR A 90 -10.62 2.31 -6.82
CA TYR A 90 -11.22 3.51 -7.41
C TYR A 90 -12.75 3.38 -7.56
N ALA A 91 -13.26 2.19 -7.89
CA ALA A 91 -14.69 1.93 -7.89
C ALA A 91 -15.27 2.07 -6.47
N GLU A 92 -14.59 1.51 -5.47
CA GLU A 92 -14.98 1.65 -4.06
C GLU A 92 -14.96 3.11 -3.61
N LEU A 93 -13.93 3.89 -3.98
CA LEU A 93 -13.85 5.33 -3.69
C LEU A 93 -15.01 6.09 -4.35
N HIS A 94 -15.35 5.72 -5.58
CA HIS A 94 -16.48 6.30 -6.29
C HIS A 94 -17.81 5.97 -5.59
N ASP A 95 -17.95 4.79 -5.01
CA ASP A 95 -19.22 4.32 -4.44
C ASP A 95 -19.38 4.63 -2.94
N VAL A 96 -18.39 5.29 -2.32
CA VAL A 96 -18.53 5.81 -0.94
C VAL A 96 -19.78 6.69 -0.85
N ALA A 97 -20.64 6.41 0.12
CA ALA A 97 -21.86 7.17 0.32
C ALA A 97 -21.54 8.58 0.83
N THR A 98 -22.27 9.59 0.33
CA THR A 98 -22.26 10.92 0.94
C THR A 98 -22.87 10.82 2.34
N PRO A 99 -22.13 11.17 3.41
CA PRO A 99 -22.59 10.97 4.77
C PRO A 99 -23.74 11.92 5.07
N THR A 100 -24.86 11.35 5.50
CA THR A 100 -26.02 12.15 5.96
C THR A 100 -25.93 12.43 7.45
N ASN A 101 -25.52 11.43 8.24
CA ASN A 101 -25.37 11.54 9.70
C ASN A 101 -24.00 11.05 10.22
N ASP A 102 -23.25 10.26 9.43
CA ASP A 102 -22.01 9.62 9.88
C ASP A 102 -20.82 10.06 9.00
N PHE A 103 -20.35 11.28 9.23
CA PHE A 103 -19.22 11.85 8.51
C PHE A 103 -17.91 11.14 8.85
N GLU A 104 -17.77 10.67 10.09
CA GLU A 104 -16.60 9.91 10.57
C GLU A 104 -16.43 8.61 9.78
N GLU A 105 -17.49 7.82 9.57
CA GLU A 105 -17.43 6.59 8.77
C GLU A 105 -17.04 6.86 7.31
N CYS A 106 -17.52 7.95 6.73
CA CYS A 106 -17.13 8.37 5.37
C CYS A 106 -15.63 8.69 5.29
N VAL A 107 -15.12 9.50 6.24
CA VAL A 107 -13.69 9.86 6.28
C VAL A 107 -12.83 8.62 6.52
N ALA A 108 -13.22 7.73 7.44
CA ALA A 108 -12.52 6.47 7.69
C ALA A 108 -12.48 5.56 6.45
N SER A 109 -13.58 5.50 5.69
CA SER A 109 -13.66 4.73 4.45
C SER A 109 -12.75 5.30 3.36
N VAL A 110 -12.79 6.61 3.14
CA VAL A 110 -11.90 7.30 2.18
C VAL A 110 -10.44 7.09 2.58
N GLU A 111 -10.09 7.30 3.85
CA GLU A 111 -8.72 7.10 4.37
C GLU A 111 -8.21 5.69 4.07
N ARG A 112 -9.00 4.68 4.42
CA ARG A 112 -8.64 3.28 4.18
C ARG A 112 -8.36 3.02 2.70
N ILE A 113 -9.18 3.56 1.79
CA ILE A 113 -9.03 3.34 0.35
C ILE A 113 -7.77 4.05 -0.16
N LEU A 114 -7.55 5.31 0.22
CA LEU A 114 -6.35 6.06 -0.19
C LEU A 114 -5.06 5.39 0.31
N GLN A 115 -5.06 4.89 1.55
CA GLN A 115 -3.93 4.15 2.10
C GLN A 115 -3.65 2.87 1.30
N GLN A 116 -4.69 2.14 0.89
CA GLN A 116 -4.53 0.95 0.05
C GLN A 116 -4.01 1.30 -1.36
N LEU A 117 -4.43 2.41 -1.96
CA LEU A 117 -3.90 2.90 -3.23
C LEU A 117 -2.40 3.22 -3.12
N GLU A 118 -1.97 3.96 -2.10
CA GLU A 118 -0.55 4.28 -1.87
C GLU A 118 0.30 3.03 -1.65
N GLN A 119 -0.21 2.03 -0.92
CA GLN A 119 0.48 0.75 -0.72
C GLN A 119 0.68 -0.04 -2.03
N GLN A 120 -0.16 0.18 -3.05
CA GLN A 120 0.02 -0.38 -4.39
C GLN A 120 0.96 0.47 -5.27
N GLY A 121 1.55 1.54 -4.72
CA GLY A 121 2.41 2.46 -5.43
C GLY A 121 1.65 3.42 -6.36
N GLU A 122 0.37 3.65 -6.10
CA GLU A 122 -0.42 4.62 -6.85
C GLU A 122 -0.14 6.05 -6.39
N ASN A 123 -0.05 6.98 -7.34
CA ASN A 123 0.01 8.40 -7.02
C ASN A 123 -1.40 8.93 -6.74
N ILE A 124 -1.73 9.10 -5.46
CA ILE A 124 -3.03 9.64 -5.04
C ILE A 124 -3.14 11.16 -5.26
N ASP A 125 -2.03 11.90 -5.38
CA ASP A 125 -2.03 13.36 -5.60
C ASP A 125 -2.29 13.66 -7.08
N ASN A 126 -3.52 13.41 -7.50
CA ASN A 126 -4.00 13.71 -8.83
C ASN A 126 -5.42 14.30 -8.77
N SER A 127 -5.79 15.09 -9.77
CA SER A 127 -7.07 15.81 -9.80
C SER A 127 -8.29 14.89 -9.81
N GLN A 128 -8.15 13.64 -10.28
CA GLN A 128 -9.26 12.70 -10.29
C GLN A 128 -9.57 12.20 -8.89
N THR A 129 -8.55 11.83 -8.11
CA THR A 129 -8.69 11.42 -6.71
C THR A 129 -9.30 12.55 -5.88
N GLU A 130 -8.78 13.76 -6.03
CA GLU A 130 -9.28 14.97 -5.37
C GLU A 130 -10.78 15.18 -5.64
N LEU A 131 -11.17 15.23 -6.92
CA LEU A 131 -12.57 15.41 -7.32
C LEU A 131 -13.49 14.28 -6.83
N CYS A 132 -12.99 13.03 -6.81
CA CYS A 132 -13.72 11.90 -6.28
C CYS A 132 -14.05 12.09 -4.80
N ILE A 133 -13.09 12.55 -3.99
CA ILE A 133 -13.30 12.78 -2.55
C ILE A 133 -14.29 13.93 -2.34
N GLU A 134 -14.11 15.06 -3.03
CA GLU A 134 -14.96 16.25 -2.88
C GLU A 134 -16.43 15.99 -3.16
N LYS A 135 -16.72 15.17 -4.17
CA LYS A 135 -18.10 14.75 -4.50
C LYS A 135 -18.77 13.94 -3.39
N ARG A 136 -18.00 13.41 -2.44
CA ARG A 136 -18.50 12.65 -1.28
C ARG A 136 -18.65 13.51 -0.04
N LEU A 137 -18.10 14.71 -0.04
CA LEU A 137 -18.19 15.61 1.10
C LEU A 137 -19.56 16.29 1.16
N PRO A 138 -20.15 16.42 2.36
CA PRO A 138 -21.29 17.31 2.55
C PRO A 138 -20.83 18.76 2.31
N ARG A 139 -21.78 19.63 1.94
CA ARG A 139 -21.48 21.02 1.54
C ARG A 139 -20.62 21.78 2.55
N TRP A 140 -20.86 21.59 3.84
CA TRP A 140 -20.11 22.27 4.89
C TRP A 140 -18.63 21.84 4.91
N ALA A 141 -18.33 20.55 4.75
CA ALA A 141 -16.97 20.02 4.71
C ALA A 141 -16.25 20.42 3.41
N LEU A 142 -16.98 20.46 2.29
CA LEU A 142 -16.44 20.96 1.02
C LEU A 142 -15.99 22.42 1.14
N LEU A 143 -16.77 23.29 1.81
CA LEU A 143 -16.39 24.69 2.02
C LEU A 143 -15.09 24.82 2.82
N GLU A 144 -14.90 24.00 3.85
CA GLU A 144 -13.65 23.97 4.64
C GLU A 144 -12.43 23.55 3.80
N VAL A 145 -12.64 22.59 2.89
CA VAL A 145 -11.62 22.14 1.94
C VAL A 145 -11.28 23.24 0.93
N GLU A 146 -12.27 23.89 0.32
CA GLU A 146 -12.06 24.98 -0.64
C GLU A 146 -11.34 26.18 0.00
N GLN A 147 -11.70 26.57 1.22
CA GLN A 147 -10.95 27.60 1.97
C GLN A 147 -9.49 27.18 2.22
N GLY A 148 -9.23 25.89 2.46
CA GLY A 148 -7.88 25.36 2.59
C GLY A 148 -7.07 25.49 1.30
N LYS A 149 -7.69 25.26 0.14
CA LYS A 149 -7.06 25.40 -1.17
C LYS A 149 -6.69 26.84 -1.49
N GLU A 150 -7.60 27.77 -1.24
CA GLU A 150 -7.36 29.20 -1.48
C GLU A 150 -6.19 29.72 -0.63
N ALA A 151 -6.02 29.18 0.57
CA ALA A 151 -4.95 29.56 1.50
C ALA A 151 -3.59 28.90 1.20
N ASP A 152 -3.54 27.84 0.38
CA ASP A 152 -2.33 27.03 0.17
C ASP A 152 -2.07 26.73 -1.32
N ALA A 153 -1.11 27.45 -1.91
CA ALA A 153 -0.68 27.27 -3.30
C ALA A 153 -0.04 25.89 -3.60
N SER A 154 0.30 25.11 -2.56
CA SER A 154 0.88 23.77 -2.67
C SER A 154 -0.11 22.68 -2.24
N TRP A 155 -1.41 22.91 -2.48
CA TRP A 155 -2.48 21.98 -2.18
C TRP A 155 -2.24 20.59 -2.77
N SER A 156 -2.65 19.56 -2.04
CA SER A 156 -2.52 18.16 -2.45
C SER A 156 -3.60 17.30 -1.79
N VAL A 157 -3.80 16.09 -2.30
CA VAL A 157 -4.76 15.13 -1.73
C VAL A 157 -4.33 14.73 -0.31
N ARG A 158 -3.02 14.73 -0.01
CA ARG A 158 -2.52 14.54 1.37
C ARG A 158 -3.00 15.65 2.31
N LYS A 159 -2.96 16.91 1.89
CA LYS A 159 -3.46 18.02 2.73
C LYS A 159 -4.97 18.00 2.88
N LEU A 160 -5.68 17.61 1.82
CA LEU A 160 -7.13 17.36 1.88
C LEU A 160 -7.43 16.29 2.95
N ARG A 161 -6.71 15.17 2.94
CA ARG A 161 -6.83 14.10 3.94
C ARG A 161 -6.61 14.62 5.36
N ASP A 162 -5.52 15.34 5.60
CA ASP A 162 -5.19 15.90 6.92
C ASP A 162 -6.31 16.84 7.42
N LYS A 163 -6.86 17.66 6.52
CA LYS A 163 -7.99 18.55 6.81
C LYS A 163 -9.25 17.75 7.19
N LEU A 164 -9.59 16.69 6.46
CA LEU A 164 -10.75 15.85 6.78
C LEU A 164 -10.60 15.16 8.14
N GLN A 165 -9.41 14.66 8.48
CA GLN A 165 -9.15 14.07 9.79
C GLN A 165 -9.26 15.12 10.91
N ALA A 166 -8.76 16.34 10.68
CA ALA A 166 -8.89 17.43 11.64
C ALA A 166 -10.35 17.80 11.91
N ILE A 167 -11.23 17.74 10.90
CA ILE A 167 -12.66 18.01 11.03
C ILE A 167 -13.37 16.96 11.90
N VAL A 168 -13.01 15.68 11.76
CA VAL A 168 -13.64 14.57 12.52
C VAL A 168 -13.23 14.60 13.99
N CYS A 169 -12.04 15.12 14.31
CA CYS A 169 -11.51 15.18 15.68
C CYS A 169 -12.06 16.35 16.54
N ILE A 170 -13.00 17.15 16.04
CA ILE A 170 -13.59 18.32 16.72
C ILE A 170 -14.97 17.96 17.27
#